data_AF-A0A811ME40-F1
#
_entry.id   AF-A0A811ME40-F1
#
_cell.length_a   1.000
_cell.length_b   1.000
_cell.length_c   1.000
_cell.angle_alpha   90.00
_cell.angle_beta   90.00
_cell.angle_gamma   90.00
#
_symmetry.space_group_name_H-M   'P 1'
#
loop_
_entity.id
_entity.type
_entity.pdbx_description
1 polymer ?
#
loop_
_entity_poly.entity_id
_entity_poly.type
_entity_poly.pdbx_seq_one_letter_code
_entity_poly.pdbx_strand_id
1 'polypeptide(L)'
;MEGVLHVLPAHVEELLRRVVVDPATTCLVIDTFFVWPATMARKLGVPYVSFWTEPALIFNLYYHMDLLTKHGHFKCKVKLKLF
;
A
#
# COMPACT_ATOMS: atom_id res chain seq x y z
N MET A 1 11.03 7.98 -6.58
CA MET A 1 9.83 7.43 -5.89
C MET A 1 8.65 7.28 -6.85
N GLU A 2 8.38 8.25 -7.73
CA GLU A 2 7.27 8.18 -8.69
C GLU A 2 7.27 6.94 -9.58
N GLY A 3 8.43 6.49 -10.08
CA GLY A 3 8.51 5.24 -10.85
C GLY A 3 8.03 4.01 -10.06
N VAL A 4 8.33 3.94 -8.77
CA VAL A 4 7.86 2.85 -7.89
C VAL A 4 6.35 2.93 -7.67
N LEU A 5 5.80 4.14 -7.59
CA LEU A 5 4.36 4.35 -7.32
C LEU A 5 3.50 4.20 -8.57
N HIS A 6 3.98 4.64 -9.74
CA HIS A 6 3.17 4.76 -10.96
C HIS A 6 3.56 3.79 -12.07
N VAL A 7 4.83 3.38 -12.15
CA VAL A 7 5.37 2.59 -13.27
C VAL A 7 5.55 1.12 -12.91
N LEU A 8 6.01 0.84 -11.70
CA LEU A 8 6.18 -0.53 -11.18
C LEU A 8 4.91 -1.39 -11.27
N PRO A 9 3.68 -0.90 -10.98
CA PRO A 9 2.48 -1.73 -11.01
C PRO A 9 2.25 -2.38 -12.39
N ALA A 10 2.48 -1.62 -13.46
CA ALA A 10 2.31 -2.11 -14.83
C ALA A 10 3.34 -3.18 -15.19
N HIS A 11 4.59 -3.01 -14.75
CA HIS A 11 5.66 -3.99 -14.98
C HIS A 11 5.42 -5.29 -14.21
N VAL A 12 4.94 -5.18 -12.96
CA VAL A 12 4.58 -6.34 -12.15
C VAL A 12 3.38 -7.08 -12.74
N GLU A 13 2.34 -6.37 -13.20
CA GLU A 13 1.20 -7.00 -13.87
C GLU A 13 1.62 -7.78 -15.12
N GLU A 14 2.49 -7.20 -15.96
CA GLU A 14 3.01 -7.86 -17.15
C GLU A 14 3.86 -9.09 -16.80
N LEU A 15 4.69 -9.01 -15.76
CA LEU A 15 5.46 -10.15 -15.29
C LEU A 15 4.55 -11.27 -14.77
N LEU A 16 3.54 -10.95 -13.96
CA LEU A 16 2.65 -11.94 -13.39
C LEU A 16 1.78 -12.62 -14.43
N ARG A 17 1.37 -11.96 -15.52
CA ARG A 17 0.69 -12.65 -16.63
C ARG A 17 1.53 -13.75 -17.27
N ARG A 18 2.86 -13.63 -17.20
CA ARG A 18 3.80 -14.63 -17.74
C ARG A 18 4.10 -15.74 -16.73
N VAL A 19 4.07 -15.44 -15.42
CA VAL A 19 4.46 -16.37 -14.34
C VAL A 19 3.25 -17.09 -13.72
N VAL A 20 2.10 -16.41 -13.58
CA VAL A 20 0.84 -16.93 -12.98
C VAL A 20 0.06 -17.83 -13.96
N VAL A 21 0.73 -18.32 -15.01
CA VAL A 21 0.22 -19.46 -15.81
C VAL A 21 0.26 -20.75 -14.99
N ASP A 22 0.94 -20.76 -13.84
CA ASP A 22 0.97 -21.89 -12.92
C ASP A 22 -0.37 -22.07 -12.18
N PRO A 23 -1.12 -23.16 -12.46
CA PRO A 23 -2.37 -23.49 -11.77
C PRO A 23 -2.21 -23.70 -10.25
N ALA A 24 -0.97 -23.87 -9.76
CA ALA A 24 -0.68 -24.00 -8.33
C ALA A 24 -0.66 -22.66 -7.58
N THR A 25 -0.77 -21.51 -8.28
CA THR A 25 -0.79 -20.20 -7.61
C THR A 25 -2.05 -20.04 -6.76
N THR A 26 -1.89 -20.01 -5.44
CA THR A 26 -3.02 -19.99 -4.49
C THR A 26 -3.31 -18.63 -3.89
N CYS A 27 -2.36 -17.68 -3.92
CA CYS A 27 -2.53 -16.34 -3.39
C CYS A 27 -1.46 -15.36 -3.91
N LEU A 28 -1.74 -14.07 -3.74
CA LEU A 28 -0.80 -12.98 -3.96
C LEU A 28 -0.40 -12.38 -2.61
N VAL A 29 0.88 -12.46 -2.26
CA VAL A 29 1.43 -11.83 -1.04
C VAL A 29 2.26 -10.62 -1.46
N ILE A 30 1.86 -9.42 -1.04
CA ILE A 30 2.60 -8.18 -1.37
C ILE A 30 2.63 -7.25 -0.16
N ASP A 31 3.72 -6.49 -0.06
CA ASP A 31 3.90 -5.42 0.92
C ASP A 31 2.73 -4.41 0.90
N THR A 32 2.23 -4.08 2.09
CA THR A 32 1.11 -3.16 2.34
C THR A 32 1.43 -1.73 1.87
N PHE A 33 2.70 -1.38 1.71
CA PHE A 33 3.14 -0.09 1.19
C PHE A 33 2.57 0.21 -0.22
N PHE A 34 2.26 -0.83 -1.00
CA PHE A 34 1.70 -0.67 -2.33
C PHE A 34 0.17 -0.62 -2.30
N VAL A 35 -0.41 0.36 -3.02
CA VAL A 35 -1.87 0.58 -3.07
C VAL A 35 -2.62 -0.23 -4.15
N TRP A 36 -1.88 -0.75 -5.13
CA TRP A 36 -2.40 -1.49 -6.29
C TRP A 36 -2.60 -3.03 -6.13
N PRO A 37 -1.99 -3.75 -5.17
CA PRO A 37 -2.06 -5.21 -5.08
C PRO A 37 -3.47 -5.79 -5.01
N ALA A 38 -4.38 -5.16 -4.26
CA ALA A 38 -5.75 -5.65 -4.12
C ALA A 38 -6.50 -5.69 -5.46
N THR A 39 -6.29 -4.68 -6.32
CA THR A 39 -6.88 -4.65 -7.66
C THR A 39 -6.28 -5.72 -8.55
N MET A 40 -4.97 -5.95 -8.44
CA MET A 40 -4.28 -6.97 -9.23
C MET A 40 -4.69 -8.39 -8.82
N ALA A 41 -4.78 -8.70 -7.53
CA ALA A 41 -5.23 -10.00 -7.04
C ALA A 41 -6.64 -10.34 -7.53
N ARG A 42 -7.55 -9.36 -7.54
CA ARG A 42 -8.90 -9.51 -8.12
C ARG A 42 -8.85 -9.84 -9.61
N LYS A 43 -7.99 -9.19 -10.40
CA LYS A 43 -7.80 -9.51 -11.83
C LYS A 43 -7.27 -10.93 -12.05
N LEU A 44 -6.38 -11.39 -11.17
CA LEU A 44 -5.79 -12.74 -11.23
C LEU A 44 -6.71 -13.83 -10.65
N GLY A 45 -7.81 -13.46 -9.99
CA GLY A 45 -8.74 -14.41 -9.38
C GLY A 45 -8.19 -15.11 -8.13
N VAL A 46 -7.18 -14.54 -7.48
CA VAL A 46 -6.53 -15.12 -6.29
C VAL A 46 -6.73 -14.26 -5.03
N PRO A 47 -6.76 -14.85 -3.83
CA PRO A 47 -6.70 -14.12 -2.57
C PRO A 47 -5.49 -13.19 -2.48
N TYR A 48 -5.67 -12.05 -1.82
CA TYR A 48 -4.60 -11.10 -1.50
C TYR A 48 -4.24 -11.17 -0.02
N VAL A 49 -2.95 -11.29 0.28
CA VAL A 49 -2.38 -11.17 1.62
C VAL A 49 -1.51 -9.92 1.68
N SER A 50 -1.96 -8.94 2.47
CA SER A 50 -1.20 -7.72 2.75
C SER A 50 -0.16 -8.01 3.83
N PHE A 51 1.12 -7.79 3.53
CA PHE A 51 2.21 -8.01 4.47
C PHE A 51 2.84 -6.68 4.88
N TRP A 52 2.99 -6.41 6.17
CA TRP A 52 3.64 -5.19 6.65
C TRP A 52 5.03 -5.50 7.17
N THR A 53 6.05 -4.90 6.54
CA THR A 53 7.46 -5.22 6.81
C THR A 53 8.06 -4.41 7.96
N GLU A 54 7.45 -3.29 8.35
CA GLU A 54 7.91 -2.46 9.48
C GLU A 54 7.24 -2.89 10.81
N PRO A 55 7.63 -2.32 11.96
CA PRO A 55 6.97 -2.60 13.23
C PRO A 55 5.48 -2.24 13.23
N ALA A 56 4.69 -2.96 14.04
CA ALA A 56 3.26 -2.72 14.21
C ALA A 56 2.92 -1.28 14.64
N LEU A 57 3.83 -0.61 15.38
CA LEU A 57 3.68 0.79 15.74
C LEU A 57 3.59 1.69 14.51
N ILE A 58 4.45 1.47 13.50
CA ILE A 58 4.48 2.31 12.30
C ILE A 58 3.22 2.07 11.47
N PHE A 59 2.76 0.82 11.35
CA PHE A 59 1.47 0.50 10.75
C PHE A 59 0.33 1.28 11.42
N ASN A 60 0.28 1.25 12.75
CA ASN A 60 -0.77 1.93 13.52
C ASN A 60 -0.79 3.44 13.28
N LEU A 61 0.38 4.07 13.11
CA LEU A 61 0.48 5.49 12.76
C LEU A 61 -0.08 5.77 11.36
N TYR A 62 0.32 5.00 10.35
CA TYR A 62 -0.19 5.16 8.98
C TYR A 62 -1.69 4.89 8.88
N TYR A 63 -2.18 3.87 9.58
CA TYR A 63 -3.58 3.48 9.56
C TYR A 63 -4.50 4.54 10.20
N HIS A 64 -4.00 5.28 11.19
CA HIS A 64 -4.76 6.31 11.92
C HIS A 64 -4.31 7.75 11.61
N MET A 65 -3.79 8.00 10.40
CA MET A 65 -3.35 9.34 9.99
C MET A 65 -4.46 10.40 10.03
N ASP A 66 -5.72 9.99 9.85
CA ASP A 66 -6.90 10.84 9.99
C ASP A 66 -7.05 11.36 11.42
N LEU A 67 -6.88 10.48 12.42
CA LEU A 67 -6.93 10.85 13.84
C LEU A 67 -5.75 11.75 14.20
N LEU A 68 -4.54 11.41 13.76
CA LEU A 68 -3.35 12.25 13.98
C LEU A 68 -3.54 13.65 13.40
N THR A 69 -4.16 13.76 12.22
CA THR A 69 -4.48 15.06 11.61
C THR A 69 -5.55 15.80 12.40
N LYS A 70 -6.65 15.12 12.77
CA LYS A 70 -7.76 15.69 13.54
C LYS A 70 -7.33 16.25 14.90
N HIS A 71 -6.38 15.58 15.55
CA HIS A 71 -5.85 15.98 16.87
C HIS A 71 -4.62 16.89 16.80
N GLY A 72 -4.17 17.29 15.59
CA GLY A 72 -3.05 18.21 15.44
C GLY A 72 -1.69 17.61 15.80
N HIS A 73 -1.53 16.30 15.57
CA HIS A 73 -0.25 15.60 15.64
C HIS A 73 0.42 15.45 14.26
N PHE A 74 -0.32 15.70 13.18
CA PHE A 74 0.17 15.65 11.80
C PHE A 74 -0.44 16.77 10.93
N LYS A 75 0.32 17.28 9.94
CA LYS A 75 -0.08 18.40 9.05
C LYS A 75 -0.66 19.62 9.80
N CYS A 76 -0.06 19.98 10.93
CA CYS A 76 -0.54 21.07 11.76
C CYS A 76 -0.38 22.42 11.05
N LYS A 77 -1.48 23.15 10.85
CA LYS A 77 -1.41 24.55 10.46
C LYS A 77 -0.95 25.35 11.68
N VAL A 78 0.28 25.88 11.63
CA VAL A 78 0.74 26.84 12.64
C VAL A 78 -0.22 28.03 12.62
N LYS A 79 -1.06 28.17 13.64
CA LYS A 79 -1.75 29.43 13.88
C LYS A 79 -0.72 30.36 14.51
N LEU A 80 -0.11 31.23 13.71
CA LEU A 80 0.55 32.42 14.26
C LEU A 80 -0.53 33.17 15.05
N LYS A 81 -0.46 33.11 16.38
CA LYS A 81 -1.10 34.11 17.22
C LYS A 81 -0.25 35.37 17.05
N LEU A 82 -0.66 36.25 16.15
CA LEU A 82 -0.23 37.64 16.21
C LEU A 82 -0.77 38.20 17.53
N PHE A 83 0.16 38.57 18.41
CA PHE A 83 -0.10 39.60 19.42
C PHE A 83 -0.23 40.95 18.74
#